data_AF-A0A2V5VD32-F1
#
_entry.id   AF-A0A2V5VD32-F1
#
_cell.length_a   1.000
_cell.length_b   1.000
_cell.length_c   1.000
_cell.angle_alpha   90.00
_cell.angle_beta   90.00
_cell.angle_gamma   90.00
#
_symmetry.space_group_name_H-M   'P 1'
#
loop_
_entity.id
_entity.type
_entity.pdbx_description
1 polymer ?
#
loop_
_entity_poly.entity_id
_entity_poly.type
_entity_poly.pdbx_seq_one_letter_code
_entity_poly.pdbx_strand_id
1 'polypeptide(L)'
;MQADQGKRYGQSGFVGEPINLNVVNADIRDILNYVTEQYGINFVIDSSVGAVPVTVNVQDVPWNLALDALLRANKLGVEVTGNILRVATAETLAKETEVQKVITDARLDNSPLVTEFIRLNYARASGTLAQAAGSTGGFSGGATNLSFSGGAGGDATGGSGDQGVLPIIKRRLSRRGAIEVDGRSNTLIVTDVKENIEAIRQLVAIL
;
A
#
# COMPACT_ATOMS: atom_id res chain seq x y z
N MET A 1 -2.26 -34.53 -18.87
CA MET A 1 -1.64 -33.44 -18.09
C MET A 1 -2.37 -32.09 -18.30
N GLN A 2 -3.69 -32.08 -18.54
CA GLN A 2 -4.45 -30.87 -18.92
C GLN A 2 -5.13 -30.14 -17.76
N ALA A 3 -5.19 -30.71 -16.56
CA ALA A 3 -5.99 -30.20 -15.43
C ALA A 3 -5.26 -29.29 -14.42
N ASP A 4 -3.98 -28.95 -14.62
CA ASP A 4 -3.17 -28.18 -13.64
C ASP A 4 -3.03 -26.69 -13.97
N GLN A 5 -3.65 -26.20 -15.06
CA GLN A 5 -3.54 -24.79 -15.47
C GLN A 5 -4.36 -23.86 -14.56
N GLY A 6 -5.50 -24.32 -14.04
CA GLY A 6 -6.34 -23.51 -13.13
C GLY A 6 -5.64 -23.12 -11.83
N LYS A 7 -4.71 -23.94 -11.34
CA LYS A 7 -3.89 -23.62 -10.16
C LYS A 7 -2.82 -22.55 -10.42
N ARG A 8 -2.46 -22.31 -11.69
CA ARG A 8 -1.41 -21.34 -12.08
C ARG A 8 -2.00 -20.01 -12.57
N TYR A 9 -3.31 -19.94 -12.74
CA TYR A 9 -3.99 -18.69 -13.06
C TYR A 9 -3.96 -17.76 -11.84
N GLY A 10 -3.15 -16.70 -11.92
CA GLY A 10 -2.83 -15.81 -10.80
C GLY A 10 -1.33 -15.65 -10.52
N GLN A 11 -0.47 -16.48 -11.14
CA GLN A 11 0.98 -16.23 -11.16
C GLN A 11 1.32 -15.19 -12.23
N SER A 12 2.10 -14.18 -11.85
CA SER A 12 2.62 -13.15 -12.76
C SER A 12 3.36 -13.84 -13.93
N GLY A 13 2.83 -13.72 -15.15
CA GLY A 13 3.40 -14.33 -16.37
C GLY A 13 2.72 -15.60 -16.89
N PHE A 14 1.56 -16.01 -16.35
CA PHE A 14 0.79 -17.11 -16.95
C PHE A 14 0.19 -16.71 -18.30
N VAL A 15 0.59 -17.40 -19.37
CA VAL A 15 0.02 -17.28 -20.72
C VAL A 15 -0.85 -18.51 -20.96
N GLY A 16 -2.13 -18.28 -21.28
CA GLY A 16 -3.07 -19.35 -21.58
C GLY A 16 -2.80 -19.99 -22.94
N GLU A 17 -3.28 -21.22 -23.14
CA GLU A 17 -3.29 -21.88 -24.44
C GLU A 17 -4.08 -21.04 -25.47
N PRO A 18 -3.65 -20.98 -26.74
CA PRO A 18 -4.40 -20.26 -27.77
C PRO A 18 -5.80 -20.86 -27.93
N ILE A 19 -6.79 -19.98 -28.05
CA ILE A 19 -8.18 -20.33 -28.30
C ILE A 19 -8.65 -19.65 -29.58
N ASN A 20 -9.43 -20.40 -30.36
CA ASN A 20 -10.08 -19.89 -31.56
C ASN A 20 -11.59 -19.95 -31.28
N LEU A 21 -12.22 -18.80 -31.17
CA LEU A 21 -13.63 -18.66 -30.81
C LEU A 21 -14.32 -17.67 -31.74
N ASN A 22 -15.39 -18.11 -32.39
CA ASN A 22 -16.24 -17.25 -33.20
C ASN A 22 -17.70 -17.43 -32.74
N VAL A 23 -18.15 -16.50 -31.91
CA VAL A 23 -19.52 -16.46 -31.37
C VAL A 23 -20.14 -15.11 -31.64
N VAL A 24 -21.39 -15.10 -32.05
CA VAL A 24 -22.14 -13.89 -32.37
C VAL A 24 -23.41 -13.89 -31.53
N ASN A 25 -23.63 -12.81 -30.78
CA ASN A 25 -24.82 -12.66 -29.93
C ASN A 25 -25.02 -13.83 -28.95
N ALA A 26 -23.92 -14.29 -28.34
CA ALA A 26 -23.94 -15.33 -27.33
C ALA A 26 -23.91 -14.70 -25.93
N ASP A 27 -24.54 -15.35 -24.94
CA ASP A 27 -24.51 -14.85 -23.58
C ASP A 27 -23.11 -15.06 -22.98
N ILE A 28 -22.58 -14.07 -22.25
CA ILE A 28 -21.22 -14.16 -21.70
C ILE A 28 -21.03 -15.39 -20.79
N ARG A 29 -22.12 -15.82 -20.13
CA ARG A 29 -22.15 -16.98 -19.25
C ARG A 29 -21.84 -18.27 -19.99
N ASP A 30 -22.37 -18.42 -21.20
CA ASP A 30 -22.16 -19.60 -22.03
C ASP A 30 -20.71 -19.68 -22.52
N ILE A 31 -20.14 -18.53 -22.87
CA ILE A 31 -18.72 -18.43 -23.25
C ILE A 31 -17.83 -18.80 -22.06
N LEU A 32 -18.13 -18.28 -20.87
CA LEU A 32 -17.36 -18.59 -19.66
C LEU A 32 -17.45 -20.08 -19.31
N ASN A 33 -18.65 -20.68 -19.41
CA ASN A 33 -18.85 -22.12 -19.21
C ASN A 33 -18.07 -22.95 -20.23
N TYR A 34 -18.04 -22.54 -21.50
CA TYR A 34 -17.22 -23.21 -22.50
C TYR A 34 -15.73 -23.20 -22.12
N VAL A 35 -15.21 -22.05 -21.65
CA VAL A 35 -13.82 -21.93 -21.21
C VAL A 35 -13.56 -22.74 -19.92
N THR A 36 -14.53 -22.86 -19.01
CA THR A 36 -14.38 -23.70 -17.80
C THR A 36 -14.23 -25.18 -18.14
N GLU A 37 -15.03 -25.67 -19.09
CA GLU A 37 -15.03 -27.06 -19.54
C GLU A 37 -13.74 -27.41 -20.30
N GLN A 38 -13.25 -26.50 -21.14
CA GLN A 38 -12.04 -26.73 -21.92
C GLN A 38 -10.75 -26.62 -21.09
N TYR A 39 -10.65 -25.65 -20.17
CA TYR A 39 -9.41 -25.33 -19.46
C TYR A 39 -9.42 -25.66 -17.96
N GLY A 40 -10.53 -26.15 -17.41
CA GLY A 40 -10.63 -26.63 -16.03
C GLY A 40 -10.51 -25.54 -14.97
N ILE A 41 -10.94 -24.32 -15.29
CA ILE A 41 -10.96 -23.17 -14.36
C ILE A 41 -12.33 -22.96 -13.74
N ASN A 42 -12.37 -22.62 -12.45
CA ASN A 42 -13.64 -22.38 -11.76
C ASN A 42 -13.99 -20.91 -11.81
N PHE A 43 -15.18 -20.59 -12.32
CA PHE A 43 -15.71 -19.23 -12.30
C PHE A 43 -16.93 -19.14 -11.41
N VAL A 44 -17.07 -17.98 -10.77
CA VAL A 44 -18.29 -17.58 -10.07
C VAL A 44 -18.73 -16.26 -10.66
N ILE A 45 -19.93 -16.25 -11.23
CA ILE A 45 -20.53 -15.07 -11.82
C ILE A 45 -21.40 -14.42 -10.74
N ASP A 46 -21.13 -13.16 -10.44
CA ASP A 46 -21.93 -12.38 -9.49
C ASP A 46 -23.30 -12.05 -10.10
N SER A 47 -24.34 -11.91 -9.28
CA SER A 47 -25.70 -11.57 -9.74
C SER A 47 -25.77 -10.19 -10.41
N SER A 48 -24.78 -9.33 -10.15
CA SER A 48 -24.60 -8.05 -10.82
C SER A 48 -24.30 -8.16 -12.31
N VAL A 49 -23.85 -9.32 -12.81
CA VAL A 49 -23.59 -9.55 -14.23
C VAL A 49 -24.89 -9.95 -14.93
N GLY A 50 -25.51 -9.00 -15.63
CA GLY A 50 -26.69 -9.23 -16.46
C GLY A 50 -26.41 -10.19 -17.64
N ALA A 51 -27.48 -10.60 -18.34
CA ALA A 51 -27.37 -11.29 -19.63
C ALA A 51 -26.93 -10.27 -20.68
N VAL A 52 -25.62 -10.12 -20.85
CA VAL A 52 -25.03 -9.21 -21.82
C VAL A 52 -24.71 -10.04 -23.06
N PRO A 53 -25.41 -9.84 -24.18
CA PRO A 53 -25.06 -10.51 -25.42
C PRO A 53 -23.70 -10.01 -25.87
N VAL A 54 -22.79 -10.94 -26.14
CA VAL A 54 -21.45 -10.64 -26.60
C VAL A 54 -21.17 -11.29 -27.94
N THR A 55 -20.42 -10.56 -28.76
CA THR A 55 -19.90 -11.04 -30.04
C THR A 55 -18.39 -11.06 -29.93
N VAL A 56 -17.80 -12.23 -30.14
CA VAL A 56 -16.37 -12.49 -29.97
C VAL A 56 -15.88 -13.24 -31.21
N ASN A 57 -14.89 -12.65 -31.88
CA ASN A 57 -14.14 -13.32 -32.93
C ASN A 57 -12.66 -13.25 -32.59
N VAL A 58 -12.09 -14.39 -32.24
CA VAL A 58 -10.74 -14.55 -31.71
C VAL A 58 -10.09 -15.71 -32.45
N GLN A 59 -8.87 -15.51 -32.96
CA GLN A 59 -8.08 -16.51 -33.68
C GLN A 59 -6.64 -16.49 -33.15
N ASP A 60 -6.14 -17.64 -32.71
CA ASP A 60 -4.77 -17.83 -32.20
C ASP A 60 -4.39 -16.87 -31.05
N VAL A 61 -5.37 -16.49 -30.22
CA VAL A 61 -5.12 -15.62 -29.07
C VAL A 61 -5.12 -16.45 -27.79
N PRO A 62 -4.17 -16.22 -26.87
CA PRO A 62 -4.21 -16.80 -25.53
C PRO A 62 -5.54 -16.51 -24.82
N TRP A 63 -6.18 -17.54 -24.26
CA TRP A 63 -7.52 -17.40 -23.66
C TRP A 63 -7.57 -16.37 -22.51
N ASN A 64 -6.48 -16.19 -21.77
CA ASN A 64 -6.38 -15.20 -20.69
C ASN A 64 -6.52 -13.76 -21.21
N LEU A 65 -5.89 -13.47 -22.35
CA LEU A 65 -5.96 -12.17 -23.00
C LEU A 65 -7.32 -11.97 -23.66
N ALA A 66 -7.87 -13.01 -24.30
CA ALA A 66 -9.21 -12.97 -24.86
C ALA A 66 -10.27 -12.71 -23.78
N LEU A 67 -10.15 -13.35 -22.62
CA LEU A 67 -11.02 -13.15 -21.46
C LEU A 67 -10.90 -11.73 -20.91
N ASP A 68 -9.69 -11.20 -20.70
CA ASP A 68 -9.51 -9.82 -20.23
C ASP A 68 -10.10 -8.80 -21.20
N ALA A 69 -9.86 -8.98 -22.51
CA ALA A 69 -10.43 -8.13 -23.55
C ALA A 69 -11.97 -8.17 -23.54
N LEU A 70 -12.54 -9.37 -23.39
CA LEU A 70 -13.98 -9.59 -23.32
C LEU A 70 -14.63 -8.90 -22.11
N LEU A 71 -14.04 -9.08 -20.94
CA LEU A 71 -14.53 -8.50 -19.69
C LEU A 71 -14.41 -6.98 -19.73
N ARG A 72 -13.26 -6.46 -20.18
CA ARG A 72 -13.02 -5.02 -20.29
C ARG A 72 -13.97 -4.35 -21.29
N ALA A 73 -14.28 -4.98 -22.42
CA ALA A 73 -15.24 -4.45 -23.40
C ALA A 73 -16.65 -4.26 -22.80
N ASN A 74 -17.04 -5.11 -21.85
CA ASN A 74 -18.36 -5.10 -21.21
C ASN A 74 -18.35 -4.42 -19.83
N LYS A 75 -17.28 -3.71 -19.46
CA LYS A 75 -17.09 -3.08 -18.13
C LYS A 75 -17.23 -4.06 -16.96
N LEU A 76 -16.84 -5.31 -17.18
CA LEU A 76 -16.78 -6.35 -16.17
C LEU A 76 -15.35 -6.42 -15.60
N GLY A 77 -15.25 -6.71 -14.32
CA GLY A 77 -14.01 -6.98 -13.61
C GLY A 77 -13.94 -8.45 -13.24
N VAL A 78 -12.71 -8.97 -13.16
CA VAL A 78 -12.42 -10.28 -12.59
C VAL A 78 -11.59 -10.10 -11.33
N GLU A 79 -11.98 -10.79 -10.27
CA GLU A 79 -11.20 -10.92 -9.05
C GLU A 79 -10.73 -12.37 -8.95
N VAL A 80 -9.42 -12.54 -8.90
CA VAL A 80 -8.80 -13.86 -8.81
C VAL A 80 -8.60 -14.19 -7.34
N THR A 81 -9.34 -15.17 -6.84
CA THR A 81 -9.24 -15.66 -5.47
C THR A 81 -8.83 -17.12 -5.49
N GLY A 82 -7.51 -17.34 -5.51
CA GLY A 82 -6.94 -18.68 -5.60
C GLY A 82 -7.32 -19.39 -6.90
N ASN A 83 -8.09 -20.48 -6.79
CA ASN A 83 -8.52 -21.31 -7.92
C ASN A 83 -9.90 -20.91 -8.50
N ILE A 84 -10.50 -19.85 -7.96
CA ILE A 84 -11.83 -19.37 -8.36
C ILE A 84 -11.70 -17.95 -8.89
N LEU A 85 -12.26 -17.70 -10.06
CA LEU A 85 -12.35 -16.39 -10.68
C LEU A 85 -13.76 -15.84 -10.45
N ARG A 86 -13.87 -14.78 -9.65
CA ARG A 86 -15.13 -14.06 -9.45
C ARG A 86 -15.27 -13.01 -10.54
N VAL A 87 -16.33 -13.09 -11.34
CA VAL A 87 -16.66 -12.09 -12.37
C VAL A 87 -17.78 -11.21 -11.84
N ALA A 88 -17.54 -9.91 -11.78
CA ALA A 88 -18.49 -8.91 -11.29
C ALA A 88 -18.43 -7.64 -12.15
N THR A 89 -19.38 -6.72 -11.98
CA THR A 89 -19.28 -5.42 -12.67
C THR A 89 -18.15 -4.57 -12.11
N ALA A 90 -17.50 -3.76 -12.94
CA ALA A 90 -16.44 -2.85 -12.47
C ALA A 90 -16.98 -1.85 -11.42
N GLU A 91 -18.26 -1.46 -11.50
CA GLU A 91 -18.88 -0.59 -10.50
C GLU A 91 -19.05 -1.27 -9.14
N THR A 92 -19.53 -2.52 -9.10
CA THR A 92 -19.68 -3.25 -7.83
C THR A 92 -18.33 -3.50 -7.20
N LEU A 93 -17.33 -3.88 -8.00
CA LEU A 93 -15.97 -4.08 -7.51
C LEU A 93 -15.34 -2.79 -6.98
N ALA A 94 -15.55 -1.65 -7.66
CA ALA A 94 -15.08 -0.35 -7.19
C ALA A 94 -15.78 0.07 -5.88
N LYS A 95 -17.11 -0.11 -5.79
CA LYS A 95 -17.87 0.17 -4.57
C LYS A 95 -17.44 -0.71 -3.41
N GLU A 96 -17.26 -2.01 -3.63
CA GLU A 96 -16.81 -2.95 -2.60
C GLU A 96 -15.40 -2.60 -2.12
N THR A 97 -14.48 -2.25 -3.03
CA THR A 97 -13.13 -1.80 -2.68
C THR A 97 -13.15 -0.55 -1.81
N GLU A 98 -14.01 0.43 -2.14
CA GLU A 98 -14.14 1.65 -1.35
C GLU A 98 -14.75 1.38 0.02
N VAL A 99 -15.83 0.59 0.08
CA VAL A 99 -16.44 0.16 1.34
C VAL A 99 -15.43 -0.60 2.20
N GLN A 100 -14.63 -1.47 1.60
CA GLN A 100 -13.61 -2.25 2.31
C GLN A 100 -12.51 -1.35 2.88
N LYS A 101 -12.10 -0.31 2.16
CA LYS A 101 -11.17 0.71 2.68
C LYS A 101 -11.78 1.45 3.86
N VAL A 102 -13.00 1.95 3.73
CA VAL A 102 -13.70 2.67 4.81
C VAL A 102 -13.87 1.78 6.04
N ILE A 103 -14.23 0.50 5.89
CA ILE A 103 -14.34 -0.44 7.00
C ILE A 103 -12.98 -0.69 7.65
N THR A 104 -11.92 -0.82 6.85
CA THR A 104 -10.56 -1.04 7.36
C THR A 104 -10.08 0.18 8.14
N ASP A 105 -10.25 1.38 7.58
CA ASP A 105 -9.90 2.65 8.23
C ASP A 105 -10.72 2.85 9.51
N ALA A 106 -12.04 2.60 9.46
CA ALA A 106 -12.91 2.70 10.63
C ALA A 106 -12.55 1.66 11.70
N ARG A 107 -12.08 0.47 11.33
CA ARG A 107 -11.58 -0.54 12.29
C ARG A 107 -10.28 -0.09 12.94
N LEU A 108 -9.34 0.46 12.17
CA LEU A 108 -8.10 1.02 12.70
C LEU A 108 -8.40 2.18 13.65
N ASP A 109 -9.32 3.08 13.28
CA ASP A 109 -9.71 4.21 14.11
C ASP A 109 -10.45 3.80 15.39
N ASN A 110 -11.24 2.72 15.37
CA ASN A 110 -11.93 2.16 16.55
C ASN A 110 -11.08 1.19 17.38
N SER A 111 -9.87 0.87 16.96
CA SER A 111 -9.01 -0.03 17.73
C SER A 111 -8.54 0.65 19.02
N PRO A 112 -8.44 -0.08 20.14
CA PRO A 112 -8.03 0.48 21.41
C PRO A 112 -6.58 0.97 21.34
N LEU A 113 -6.33 2.18 21.83
CA LEU A 113 -4.97 2.70 21.99
C LEU A 113 -4.34 2.04 23.21
N VAL A 114 -3.10 1.59 23.06
CA VAL A 114 -2.28 1.04 24.13
C VAL A 114 -1.05 1.93 24.27
N THR A 115 -0.56 2.07 25.50
CA THR A 115 0.70 2.78 25.77
C THR A 115 1.77 1.75 26.12
N GLU A 116 2.88 1.74 25.37
CA GLU A 116 4.03 0.87 25.62
C GLU A 116 5.30 1.70 25.83
N PHE A 117 6.15 1.24 26.76
CA PHE A 117 7.44 1.82 27.08
C PHE A 117 8.55 1.04 26.37
N ILE A 118 9.20 1.66 25.39
CA ILE A 118 10.27 1.04 24.61
C ILE A 118 11.60 1.65 25.05
N ARG A 119 12.50 0.84 25.61
CA ARG A 119 13.87 1.28 25.89
C ARG A 119 14.64 1.36 24.58
N LEU A 120 15.27 2.50 24.33
CA LEU A 120 16.17 2.68 23.20
C LEU A 120 17.51 2.02 23.52
N ASN A 121 18.10 1.30 22.57
CA ASN A 121 19.49 0.85 22.70
C ASN A 121 20.35 1.77 21.84
N TYR A 122 21.20 2.61 22.46
CA TYR A 122 22.01 3.66 21.79
C TYR A 122 23.11 3.14 20.83
N ALA A 123 23.06 1.90 20.36
CA ALA A 123 24.22 1.30 19.68
C ALA A 123 24.52 1.89 18.28
N ARG A 124 23.65 2.72 17.67
CA ARG A 124 23.88 3.20 16.28
C ARG A 124 23.67 4.69 16.00
N ALA A 125 23.30 5.51 16.99
CA ALA A 125 23.31 6.97 16.82
C ALA A 125 24.70 7.55 17.14
N SER A 126 25.75 6.97 16.55
CA SER A 126 27.08 7.58 16.58
C SER A 126 27.10 8.75 15.61
N GLY A 127 26.62 9.91 16.06
CA GLY A 127 27.05 11.17 15.47
C GLY A 127 25.99 12.25 15.33
N THR A 128 25.25 12.61 16.37
CA THR A 128 24.56 13.93 16.37
C THR A 128 24.42 14.64 17.72
N LEU A 129 24.71 14.01 18.87
CA LEU A 129 24.50 14.68 20.17
C LEU A 129 25.74 15.36 20.78
N ALA A 130 26.96 15.05 20.30
CA ALA A 130 28.19 15.64 20.86
C ALA A 130 28.40 17.12 20.49
N GLN A 131 27.69 17.65 19.48
CA GLN A 131 27.79 19.06 19.09
C GLN A 131 26.83 20.00 19.85
N ALA A 132 25.85 19.46 20.59
CA ALA A 132 24.98 20.27 21.45
C ALA A 132 25.59 20.58 22.83
N ALA A 133 26.68 19.90 23.21
CA ALA A 133 27.39 20.13 24.48
C ALA A 133 28.70 20.95 24.31
N GLY A 134 28.99 21.42 23.09
CA GLY A 134 30.25 22.08 22.74
C GLY A 134 30.12 23.52 22.21
N SER A 135 28.95 24.16 22.37
CA SER A 135 28.80 25.61 22.11
C SER A 135 29.42 26.40 23.25
N THR A 136 30.75 26.45 23.21
CA THR A 136 31.60 27.41 23.92
C THR A 136 31.04 28.83 23.77
N GLY A 137 30.98 29.54 24.89
CA GLY A 137 30.30 30.82 25.04
C GLY A 137 30.70 31.86 24.00
N GLY A 138 29.68 32.47 23.39
CA GLY A 138 29.79 33.72 22.67
C GLY A 138 30.32 34.80 23.60
N PHE A 139 31.58 35.14 23.37
CA PHE A 139 32.36 36.21 23.96
C PHE A 139 31.63 37.56 23.85
N SER A 140 31.32 38.15 25.01
CA SER A 140 30.95 39.56 25.15
C SER A 140 32.24 40.38 25.27
N GLY A 141 32.57 41.17 24.25
CA GLY A 141 33.74 42.06 24.22
C GLY A 141 33.70 42.92 22.96
N GLY A 142 33.49 44.22 23.13
CA GLY A 142 33.16 45.15 22.05
C GLY A 142 34.33 45.63 21.18
N ALA A 143 33.90 46.32 20.11
CA ALA A 143 34.62 47.22 19.21
C ALA A 143 35.43 46.62 18.04
N THR A 144 34.79 46.48 16.87
CA THR A 144 35.16 47.27 15.68
C THR A 144 33.94 47.62 14.84
N ASN A 145 33.77 48.92 14.64
CA ASN A 145 32.85 49.61 13.73
C ASN A 145 33.05 49.16 12.27
N LEU A 146 31.99 48.78 11.55
CA LEU A 146 31.72 49.21 10.16
C LEU A 146 30.37 48.66 9.66
N SER A 147 29.31 49.39 9.94
CA SER A 147 28.07 49.33 9.16
C SER A 147 28.29 50.12 7.87
N PHE A 148 28.22 49.49 6.68
CA PHE A 148 27.43 50.00 5.55
C PHE A 148 27.41 49.05 4.33
N SER A 149 26.21 48.94 3.77
CA SER A 149 25.82 48.58 2.40
C SER A 149 26.22 47.22 1.82
N GLY A 150 25.21 46.38 1.58
CA GLY A 150 25.24 45.41 0.49
C GLY A 150 24.45 44.14 0.76
N GLY A 151 23.33 43.97 0.06
CA GLY A 151 22.72 42.65 -0.16
C GLY A 151 21.47 42.36 0.65
N ALA A 152 20.32 42.52 0.01
CA ALA A 152 19.02 42.11 0.51
C ALA A 152 18.93 40.59 0.68
N GLY A 153 18.74 40.18 1.94
CA GLY A 153 17.70 39.25 2.41
C GLY A 153 17.31 38.07 1.51
N GLY A 154 18.10 37.00 1.56
CA GLY A 154 17.59 35.64 1.38
C GLY A 154 17.36 35.02 2.75
N ASP A 155 16.16 35.18 3.31
CA ASP A 155 15.69 34.36 4.44
C ASP A 155 15.42 32.95 3.91
N ALA A 156 16.49 32.14 3.88
CA ALA A 156 16.36 30.70 3.86
C ALA A 156 16.20 30.24 5.31
N THR A 157 14.96 30.25 5.79
CA THR A 157 14.53 29.38 6.89
C THR A 157 14.62 27.93 6.38
N GLY A 158 15.86 27.44 6.25
CA GLY A 158 16.16 26.04 6.06
C GLY A 158 15.79 25.33 7.35
N GLY A 159 14.60 24.71 7.38
CA GLY A 159 14.21 23.80 8.43
C GLY A 159 15.29 22.72 8.54
N SER A 160 16.13 22.86 9.56
CA SER A 160 17.08 21.86 10.00
C SER A 160 16.28 20.60 10.33
N GLY A 161 16.16 19.73 9.32
CA GLY A 161 15.58 18.41 9.47
C GLY A 161 16.44 17.66 10.48
N ASP A 162 15.97 17.69 11.73
CA ASP A 162 16.35 16.78 12.79
C ASP A 162 16.47 15.37 12.18
N GLN A 163 17.70 14.95 11.89
CA GLN A 163 18.09 13.62 11.45
C GLN A 163 18.00 12.66 12.67
N GLY A 164 16.83 12.66 13.31
CA GLY A 164 16.49 11.79 14.42
C GLY A 164 15.69 10.59 13.93
N VAL A 165 15.59 9.57 14.78
CA VAL A 165 14.67 8.44 14.58
C VAL A 165 13.19 8.86 14.70
N LEU A 166 12.94 10.04 15.26
CA LEU A 166 11.61 10.59 15.54
C LEU A 166 10.76 10.88 14.29
N PRO A 167 11.24 11.54 13.23
CA PRO A 167 10.47 11.71 12.00
C PRO A 167 10.07 10.38 11.33
N ILE A 168 10.91 9.36 11.43
CA ILE A 168 10.65 8.03 10.84
C ILE A 168 9.54 7.31 11.62
N ILE A 169 9.59 7.40 12.95
CA ILE A 169 8.58 6.82 13.84
C ILE A 169 7.26 7.60 13.71
N LYS A 170 7.28 8.93 13.68
CA LYS A 170 6.08 9.79 13.51
C LYS A 170 5.26 9.48 12.26
N ARG A 171 5.90 9.09 11.15
CA ARG A 171 5.19 8.69 9.92
C ARG A 171 4.48 7.34 10.05
N ARG A 172 4.91 6.51 11.00
CA ARG A 172 4.26 5.23 11.28
C ARG A 172 3.10 5.40 12.25
N LEU A 173 3.07 6.45 13.09
CA LEU A 173 1.98 6.67 14.04
C LEU A 173 0.60 6.80 13.37
N SER A 174 -0.44 6.28 14.03
CA SER A 174 -1.83 6.53 13.67
C SER A 174 -2.18 8.01 13.83
N ARG A 175 -3.27 8.47 13.19
CA ARG A 175 -3.80 9.83 13.35
C ARG A 175 -4.04 10.22 14.81
N ARG A 176 -4.32 9.24 15.66
CA ARG A 176 -4.61 9.40 17.10
C ARG A 176 -3.40 9.08 18.00
N GLY A 177 -2.27 8.68 17.43
CA GLY A 177 -1.10 8.25 18.18
C GLY A 177 -0.30 9.42 18.73
N ALA A 178 0.37 9.21 19.87
CA ALA A 178 1.28 10.17 20.49
C ALA A 178 2.62 9.50 20.81
N ILE A 179 3.71 10.26 20.67
CA ILE A 179 5.07 9.81 21.02
C ILE A 179 5.77 10.85 21.88
N GLU A 180 6.33 10.40 22.99
CA GLU A 180 7.16 11.18 23.88
C GLU A 180 8.50 10.49 24.11
N VAL A 181 9.55 11.29 24.27
CA VAL A 181 10.92 10.80 24.48
C VAL A 181 11.37 11.24 25.86
N ASP A 182 11.64 10.29 26.75
CA ASP A 182 12.32 10.56 28.00
C ASP A 182 13.83 10.35 27.82
N GLY A 183 14.56 11.46 27.66
CA GLY A 183 16.02 11.45 27.52
C GLY A 183 16.78 11.08 28.79
N ARG A 184 16.15 11.16 29.98
CA ARG A 184 16.80 10.80 31.25
C ARG A 184 16.82 9.29 31.47
N SER A 185 15.73 8.62 31.12
CA SER A 185 15.60 7.16 31.24
C SER A 185 15.85 6.41 29.94
N ASN A 186 16.11 7.15 28.84
CA ASN A 186 16.30 6.62 27.50
C ASN A 186 15.13 5.72 27.05
N THR A 187 13.91 6.22 27.27
CA THR A 187 12.67 5.48 27.00
C THR A 187 11.80 6.27 26.04
N LEU A 188 11.29 5.59 25.01
CA LEU A 188 10.20 6.08 24.17
C LEU A 188 8.88 5.64 24.77
N ILE A 189 7.99 6.60 24.97
CA ILE A 189 6.61 6.37 25.36
C ILE A 189 5.78 6.51 24.10
N VAL A 190 5.19 5.40 23.65
CA VAL A 190 4.38 5.36 22.42
C VAL A 190 2.96 4.97 22.81
N THR A 191 2.00 5.82 22.44
CA THR A 191 0.57 5.54 22.58
C THR A 191 -0.02 5.39 21.19
N ASP A 192 -0.39 4.17 20.80
CA ASP A 192 -0.94 3.89 19.47
C ASP A 192 -1.70 2.55 19.43
N VAL A 193 -2.17 2.15 18.26
CA VAL A 193 -2.74 0.83 17.99
C VAL A 193 -1.65 -0.25 18.06
N LYS A 194 -1.99 -1.42 18.60
CA LYS A 194 -1.08 -2.54 18.84
C LYS A 194 -0.25 -2.94 17.62
N GLU A 195 -0.84 -2.99 16.43
CA GLU A 195 -0.13 -3.35 15.19
C GLU A 195 0.99 -2.35 14.89
N ASN A 196 0.77 -1.08 15.20
CA ASN A 196 1.74 -0.04 14.92
C ASN A 196 2.83 0.05 15.99
N ILE A 197 2.49 -0.18 17.27
CA ILE A 197 3.48 -0.27 18.35
C ILE A 197 4.48 -1.40 18.06
N GLU A 198 3.99 -2.56 17.59
CA GLU A 198 4.87 -3.68 17.23
C GLU A 198 5.81 -3.32 16.07
N ALA A 199 5.31 -2.62 15.05
CA ALA A 199 6.13 -2.14 13.94
C ALA A 199 7.20 -1.12 14.40
N ILE A 200 6.86 -0.22 15.33
CA ILE A 200 7.78 0.76 15.91
C ILE A 200 8.83 0.04 16.78
N ARG A 201 8.42 -0.94 17.58
CA ARG A 201 9.32 -1.77 18.41
C ARG A 201 10.34 -2.50 17.56
N GLN A 202 9.93 -3.14 16.47
CA GLN A 202 10.83 -3.81 15.54
C GLN A 202 11.82 -2.83 14.92
N LEU A 203 11.35 -1.65 14.50
CA LEU A 203 12.21 -0.60 13.96
C LEU A 203 13.25 -0.17 14.99
N VAL A 204 12.85 0.14 16.22
CA VAL A 204 13.75 0.56 17.29
C VAL A 204 14.75 -0.55 17.67
N ALA A 205 14.36 -1.82 17.57
CA ALA A 205 15.26 -2.96 17.80
C ALA A 205 16.30 -3.17 16.68
N ILE A 206 15.97 -2.77 15.44
CA ILE A 206 16.89 -2.84 14.28
C ILE A 206 17.78 -1.59 14.18
N LEU A 207 17.52 -0.53 14.96
CA LEU A 207 18.44 0.60 15.12
C LEU A 207 19.36 0.41 16.33
#